data_AF-A0AAI9WX86-F1
#
_entry.id   AF-A0AAI9WX86-F1
#
_cell.length_a   1.000
_cell.length_b   1.000
_cell.length_c   1.000
_cell.angle_alpha   90.00
_cell.angle_beta   90.00
_cell.angle_gamma   90.00
#
_symmetry.space_group_name_H-M   'P 1'
#
loop_
_entity.id
_entity.type
_entity.pdbx_description
1 polymer ?
#
loop_
_entity_poly.entity_id
_entity_poly.type
_entity_poly.pdbx_seq_one_letter_code
_entity_poly.pdbx_strand_id
1 'polypeptide(L)'
;MTVSRSIQFIRHFTTLNVRQSPITIGVSYHSHNVVAEQFRLTMSRMASPAMILTSAIPMSNTPDAETTTTAATTSLPLSPRSQLHGMTLGSVCSLSVYPRPLLQFNLHLPSYTSVNLHEYGYLALHLMPPTHQGAYLSRVFARGVKVDTRGKKWRPDEDAQVEEDGEVFHEMTLPFRDLTLDKDYKFLEMLEAKVEVPVLNEAEVVMLCKCQRNFQVDQHEIWIVEVLQIVNNGNRGKSGGLLYFNRGFHMIGEGISEDLRNADHRK
;
A
#
# COMPACT_ATOMS: atom_id res chain seq x y z
N MET A 1 -54.36 -21.48 -35.48
CA MET A 1 -53.63 -20.21 -35.40
C MET A 1 -53.16 -20.04 -33.96
N THR A 2 -51.91 -19.89 -33.56
CA THR A 2 -50.59 -20.13 -34.14
C THR A 2 -49.69 -20.28 -32.91
N VAL A 3 -48.99 -21.40 -32.81
CA VAL A 3 -47.92 -21.64 -31.83
C VAL A 3 -46.61 -21.14 -32.45
N SER A 4 -45.82 -20.33 -31.73
CA SER A 4 -44.46 -19.93 -32.14
C SER A 4 -43.71 -19.44 -30.90
N ARG A 5 -42.79 -20.18 -30.28
CA ARG A 5 -41.46 -20.74 -30.66
C ARG A 5 -40.38 -19.97 -29.91
N SER A 6 -39.72 -20.72 -29.03
CA SER A 6 -38.43 -20.45 -28.43
C SER A 6 -37.39 -20.11 -29.49
N ILE A 7 -36.61 -19.05 -29.26
CA ILE A 7 -35.46 -18.69 -30.08
C ILE A 7 -34.20 -19.14 -29.32
N GLN A 8 -33.65 -20.27 -29.76
CA GLN A 8 -32.22 -20.60 -29.60
C GLN A 8 -31.44 -19.83 -30.66
N PHE A 9 -30.44 -19.04 -30.26
CA PHE A 9 -29.39 -18.60 -31.17
C PHE A 9 -28.08 -19.31 -30.81
N ILE A 10 -27.73 -20.30 -31.61
CA ILE A 10 -26.40 -20.93 -31.65
C ILE A 10 -25.63 -20.30 -32.81
N ARG A 11 -24.47 -19.71 -32.44
CA ARG A 11 -23.19 -19.57 -33.15
C ARG A 11 -23.21 -19.07 -34.60
N HIS A 12 -22.48 -17.98 -34.84
CA HIS A 12 -21.42 -17.88 -35.85
C HIS A 12 -20.52 -16.66 -35.50
N PHE A 13 -19.52 -16.88 -34.63
CA PHE A 13 -18.38 -15.95 -34.51
C PHE A 13 -17.22 -16.58 -35.26
N THR A 14 -16.95 -16.04 -36.44
CA THR A 14 -15.79 -16.34 -37.25
C THR A 14 -14.55 -15.86 -36.52
N THR A 15 -13.71 -16.79 -36.09
CA THR A 15 -12.38 -16.57 -35.54
C THR A 15 -11.47 -16.00 -36.64
N LEU A 16 -11.22 -14.68 -36.62
CA LEU A 16 -10.09 -14.10 -37.33
C LEU A 16 -8.81 -14.49 -36.59
N ASN A 17 -8.12 -15.47 -37.18
CA ASN A 17 -6.86 -16.02 -36.71
C ASN A 17 -5.74 -15.01 -37.06
N VAL A 18 -5.49 -14.04 -36.18
CA VAL A 18 -4.28 -13.21 -36.29
C VAL A 18 -3.10 -14.08 -35.89
N ARG A 19 -2.37 -14.58 -36.90
CA ARG A 19 -1.03 -15.15 -36.70
C ARG A 19 -0.10 -14.04 -36.22
N GLN A 20 -0.03 -13.82 -34.91
CA GLN A 20 1.14 -13.21 -34.31
C GLN A 20 2.22 -14.29 -34.29
N SER A 21 3.15 -14.21 -35.23
CA SER A 21 4.45 -14.85 -35.07
C SER A 21 5.09 -14.30 -33.79
N PRO A 22 5.47 -15.12 -32.81
CA PRO A 22 6.22 -14.62 -31.68
C PRO A 22 7.56 -14.11 -32.22
N ILE A 23 7.81 -12.81 -32.08
CA ILE A 23 9.16 -12.28 -32.21
C ILE A 23 9.88 -12.79 -30.97
N THR A 24 10.52 -13.95 -31.09
CA THR A 24 11.42 -14.46 -30.07
C THR A 24 12.68 -13.61 -30.10
N ILE A 25 12.65 -12.45 -29.45
CA ILE A 25 13.87 -11.71 -29.11
C ILE A 25 14.54 -12.57 -28.04
N GLY A 26 15.63 -13.23 -28.39
CA GLY A 26 16.49 -13.93 -27.44
C GLY A 26 17.16 -12.90 -26.52
N VAL A 27 16.45 -12.44 -25.50
CA VAL A 27 17.00 -11.55 -24.48
C VAL A 27 17.88 -12.41 -23.59
N SER A 28 19.20 -12.25 -23.70
CA SER A 28 20.13 -12.89 -22.78
C SER A 28 19.88 -12.37 -21.35
N TYR A 29 20.14 -13.20 -20.34
CA TYR A 29 19.93 -12.85 -18.93
C TYR A 29 20.64 -11.52 -18.53
N HIS A 30 21.78 -11.22 -19.16
CA HIS A 30 22.50 -9.96 -19.00
C HIS A 30 21.72 -8.74 -19.52
N SER A 31 21.01 -8.88 -20.64
CA SER A 31 20.16 -7.81 -21.18
C SER A 31 18.93 -7.54 -20.33
N HIS A 32 18.41 -8.53 -19.60
CA HIS A 32 17.25 -8.34 -18.73
C HIS A 32 17.58 -7.44 -17.53
N ASN A 33 18.75 -7.63 -16.91
CA ASN A 33 19.19 -6.81 -15.77
C ASN A 33 19.43 -5.35 -16.18
N VAL A 34 20.03 -5.12 -17.35
CA VAL A 34 20.24 -3.75 -17.87
C VAL A 34 18.90 -3.04 -18.08
N VAL A 35 17.90 -3.73 -18.64
CA VAL A 35 16.56 -3.15 -18.85
C VAL A 35 15.83 -2.91 -17.53
N ALA A 36 15.92 -3.83 -16.56
CA ALA A 36 15.33 -3.65 -15.23
C ALA A 36 15.90 -2.43 -14.50
N GLU A 37 17.21 -2.24 -14.58
CA GLU A 37 17.89 -1.07 -14.02
C GLU A 37 17.47 0.24 -14.69
N GLN A 38 17.44 0.25 -16.03
CA GLN A 38 16.94 1.40 -16.78
C GLN A 38 15.46 1.69 -16.48
N PHE A 39 14.64 0.66 -16.31
CA PHE A 39 13.24 0.78 -15.93
C PHE A 39 13.11 1.44 -14.55
N ARG A 40 13.85 0.96 -13.56
CA ARG A 40 13.90 1.52 -12.20
C ARG A 40 14.34 2.98 -12.18
N LEU A 41 15.39 3.31 -12.93
CA LEU A 41 15.86 4.69 -13.11
C LEU A 41 14.85 5.58 -13.85
N THR A 42 14.06 5.01 -14.75
CA THR A 42 13.00 5.74 -15.44
C THR A 42 11.83 6.00 -14.51
N MET A 43 11.42 4.98 -13.74
CA MET A 43 10.35 5.10 -12.76
C MET A 43 10.69 6.09 -11.64
N SER A 44 11.96 6.19 -11.23
CA SER A 44 12.38 7.16 -10.21
C SER A 44 12.30 8.62 -10.66
N ARG A 45 12.14 8.88 -11.97
CA ARG A 45 11.88 10.21 -12.53
C ARG A 45 10.43 10.65 -12.38
N MET A 46 9.54 9.76 -11.96
CA MET A 46 8.13 10.06 -11.73
C MET A 46 7.92 10.32 -10.23
N ALA A 47 7.27 11.43 -9.91
CA ALA A 47 6.80 11.65 -8.55
C ALA A 47 5.61 10.71 -8.27
N SER A 48 5.59 10.12 -7.09
CA SER A 48 4.50 9.25 -6.63
C SER A 48 3.92 9.75 -5.31
N PRO A 49 2.63 9.50 -5.02
CA PRO A 49 2.09 9.77 -3.69
C PRO A 49 2.74 8.84 -2.68
N ALA A 50 3.13 9.36 -1.51
CA ALA A 50 3.59 8.55 -0.39
C ALA A 50 2.47 8.40 0.63
N MET A 51 1.86 7.21 0.64
CA MET A 51 0.78 6.87 1.57
C MET A 51 1.21 5.78 2.53
N ILE A 52 0.65 5.76 3.74
CA ILE A 52 0.92 4.67 4.69
C ILE A 52 -0.28 3.72 4.69
N LEU A 53 -0.02 2.44 4.47
CA LEU A 53 -0.98 1.37 4.67
C LEU A 53 -0.79 0.77 6.06
N THR A 54 -1.89 0.51 6.75
CA THR A 54 -1.91 -0.35 7.95
C THR A 54 -2.96 -1.45 7.77
N SER A 55 -2.62 -2.66 8.22
CA SER A 55 -3.52 -3.81 8.15
C SER A 55 -4.33 -3.97 9.43
N ALA A 56 -5.53 -4.52 9.32
CA ALA A 56 -6.32 -4.92 10.48
C ALA A 56 -5.63 -6.01 11.32
N ILE A 57 -6.09 -6.15 12.56
CA ILE A 57 -5.78 -7.23 13.51
C ILE A 57 -7.09 -7.71 14.18
N PRO A 58 -7.15 -8.92 14.75
CA PRO A 58 -8.34 -9.37 15.46
C PRO A 58 -8.54 -8.51 16.71
N MET A 59 -9.79 -8.15 16.99
CA MET A 59 -10.11 -7.44 18.23
C MET A 59 -9.74 -8.32 19.43
N SER A 60 -8.97 -7.76 20.36
CA SER A 60 -8.77 -8.42 21.65
C SER A 60 -10.07 -8.33 22.46
N ASN A 61 -10.75 -9.46 22.65
CA ASN A 61 -11.91 -9.54 23.56
C ASN A 61 -11.43 -9.54 25.02
N THR A 62 -10.73 -8.51 25.50
CA THR A 62 -10.44 -8.38 26.94
C THR A 62 -10.09 -6.94 27.33
N PRO A 63 -10.76 -6.37 28.35
CA PRO A 63 -10.34 -5.13 28.98
C PRO A 63 -9.00 -5.36 29.69
N ASP A 64 -8.19 -4.30 29.75
CA ASP A 64 -6.91 -4.20 30.46
C ASP A 64 -6.77 -5.17 31.65
N ALA A 65 -6.01 -6.24 31.45
CA ALA A 65 -5.48 -7.05 32.53
C ALA A 65 -3.98 -7.18 32.32
N GLU A 66 -3.23 -6.20 32.81
CA GLU A 66 -2.03 -6.55 33.55
C GLU A 66 -2.42 -7.64 34.55
N THR A 67 -1.89 -8.86 34.41
CA THR A 67 -1.50 -9.82 35.47
C THR A 67 -1.37 -11.24 34.91
N THR A 68 -0.11 -11.69 34.78
CA THR A 68 0.45 -12.96 35.29
C THR A 68 -0.36 -14.28 35.13
N THR A 69 0.15 -15.17 34.24
CA THR A 69 0.22 -16.66 34.28
C THR A 69 -1.08 -17.45 34.58
N THR A 70 -1.56 -18.41 33.77
CA THR A 70 -1.00 -19.74 33.42
C THR A 70 -1.99 -20.45 32.48
N ALA A 71 -1.53 -21.04 31.37
CA ALA A 71 -1.88 -22.41 30.90
C ALA A 71 -1.33 -22.65 29.48
N ALA A 72 -0.85 -23.88 29.25
CA ALA A 72 0.04 -24.27 28.18
C ALA A 72 -0.63 -24.43 26.80
N THR A 73 -0.08 -23.75 25.79
CA THR A 73 0.09 -24.28 24.43
C THR A 73 1.27 -23.57 23.77
N THR A 74 2.07 -24.31 23.03
CA THR A 74 3.40 -23.95 22.51
C THR A 74 3.35 -22.84 21.44
N SER A 75 3.24 -21.59 21.86
CA SER A 75 3.62 -20.40 21.09
C SER A 75 3.74 -19.24 22.05
N LEU A 76 4.92 -18.63 22.14
CA LEU A 76 5.15 -17.44 22.96
C LEU A 76 4.06 -16.40 22.66
N PRO A 77 3.40 -15.80 23.68
CA PRO A 77 2.42 -14.77 23.43
C PRO A 77 3.13 -13.57 22.78
N LEU A 78 2.97 -13.44 21.47
CA LEU A 78 3.42 -12.27 20.73
C LEU A 78 2.73 -11.06 21.35
N SER A 79 3.50 -10.03 21.71
CA SER A 79 2.94 -8.77 22.19
C SER A 79 1.89 -8.26 21.18
N PRO A 80 0.75 -7.68 21.59
CA PRO A 80 -0.26 -7.19 20.65
C PRO A 80 0.33 -6.27 19.56
N ARG A 81 1.36 -5.48 19.90
CA ARG A 81 2.09 -4.60 18.97
C ARG A 81 2.87 -5.33 17.88
N SER A 82 3.26 -6.59 18.09
CA SER A 82 3.98 -7.38 17.08
C SER A 82 3.07 -7.90 15.97
N GLN A 83 1.74 -7.81 16.13
CA GLN A 83 0.75 -8.12 15.10
C GLN A 83 0.40 -6.90 14.24
N LEU A 84 0.78 -5.70 14.69
CA LEU A 84 0.52 -4.46 13.97
C LEU A 84 1.49 -4.32 12.81
N HIS A 85 0.95 -4.43 11.61
CA HIS A 85 1.70 -4.32 10.37
C HIS A 85 1.22 -3.15 9.53
N GLY A 86 2.17 -2.62 8.76
CA GLY A 86 1.94 -1.51 7.86
C GLY A 86 3.20 -1.19 7.09
N MET A 87 3.03 -0.44 6.01
CA MET A 87 4.14 0.01 5.18
C MET A 87 3.79 1.25 4.38
N THR A 88 4.82 1.95 3.92
CA THR A 88 4.65 3.08 2.99
C THR A 88 4.53 2.57 1.56
N LEU A 89 3.54 3.08 0.83
CA LEU A 89 3.25 2.73 -0.55
C LEU A 89 3.42 3.95 -1.46
N GLY A 90 4.11 3.74 -2.58
CA GLY A 90 4.16 4.67 -3.71
C GLY A 90 3.19 4.32 -4.86
N SER A 91 2.51 3.18 -4.75
CA SER A 91 1.77 2.54 -5.85
C SER A 91 0.26 2.75 -5.79
N VAL A 92 -0.25 3.53 -4.82
CA VAL A 92 -1.68 3.73 -4.62
C VAL A 92 -2.27 4.53 -5.79
N CYS A 93 -3.33 4.01 -6.39
CA CYS A 93 -4.02 4.63 -7.51
C CYS A 93 -5.54 4.47 -7.40
N SER A 94 -6.29 5.47 -7.81
CA SER A 94 -7.74 5.39 -7.94
C SER A 94 -8.13 4.46 -9.10
N LEU A 95 -9.01 3.51 -8.84
CA LEU A 95 -9.44 2.51 -9.83
C LEU A 95 -10.86 2.77 -10.34
N SER A 96 -11.81 3.08 -9.46
CA SER A 96 -13.19 3.36 -9.85
C SER A 96 -13.85 4.31 -8.85
N VAL A 97 -14.78 5.13 -9.34
CA VAL A 97 -15.63 6.00 -8.51
C VAL A 97 -17.06 5.47 -8.44
N TYR A 98 -17.54 4.83 -9.51
CA TYR A 98 -18.90 4.30 -9.62
C TYR A 98 -18.88 2.92 -10.32
N PRO A 99 -19.66 1.92 -9.87
CA PRO A 99 -20.69 1.98 -8.82
C PRO A 99 -20.16 1.92 -7.38
N ARG A 100 -18.89 1.55 -7.19
CA ARG A 100 -18.23 1.49 -5.88
C ARG A 100 -16.89 2.21 -5.96
N PRO A 101 -16.50 2.97 -4.92
CA PRO A 101 -15.20 3.62 -4.87
C PRO A 101 -14.10 2.57 -4.64
N LEU A 102 -13.23 2.36 -5.63
CA LEU A 102 -12.16 1.38 -5.59
C LEU A 102 -10.79 2.05 -5.71
N LEU A 103 -9.83 1.52 -4.96
CA LEU A 103 -8.40 1.83 -5.06
C LEU A 103 -7.62 0.57 -5.44
N GLN A 104 -6.45 0.76 -6.03
CA GLN A 104 -5.46 -0.31 -6.19
C GLN A 104 -4.09 0.10 -5.65
N PHE A 105 -3.28 -0.89 -5.27
CA PHE A 105 -1.88 -0.73 -4.92
C PHE A 105 -1.12 -2.05 -5.08
N ASN A 106 0.21 -1.97 -5.09
CA ASN A 106 1.10 -3.12 -5.24
C ASN A 106 1.85 -3.37 -3.94
N LEU A 107 1.97 -4.64 -3.52
CA LEU A 107 2.81 -5.10 -2.42
C LEU A 107 3.87 -6.07 -2.95
N HIS A 108 5.12 -5.92 -2.52
CA HIS A 108 6.16 -6.91 -2.76
C HIS A 108 5.99 -8.10 -1.80
N LEU A 109 6.38 -9.30 -2.24
CA LEU A 109 6.34 -10.53 -1.47
C LEU A 109 7.77 -11.02 -1.16
N PRO A 110 8.04 -11.52 0.07
CA PRO A 110 7.08 -11.77 1.16
C PRO A 110 6.74 -10.51 1.97
N SER A 111 5.49 -10.40 2.44
CA SER A 111 5.03 -9.26 3.26
C SER A 111 4.06 -9.69 4.36
N TYR A 112 4.38 -9.41 5.62
CA TYR A 112 3.44 -9.62 6.75
C TYR A 112 2.17 -8.80 6.59
N THR A 113 2.31 -7.61 6.03
CA THR A 113 1.16 -6.78 5.69
C THR A 113 0.25 -7.53 4.72
N SER A 114 0.78 -8.15 3.66
CA SER A 114 -0.01 -9.00 2.75
C SER A 114 -0.67 -10.17 3.49
N VAL A 115 0.02 -10.86 4.40
CA VAL A 115 -0.56 -11.94 5.22
C VAL A 115 -1.78 -11.45 6.01
N ASN A 116 -1.67 -10.31 6.69
CA ASN A 116 -2.80 -9.72 7.42
C ASN A 116 -3.93 -9.27 6.50
N LEU A 117 -3.62 -8.78 5.29
CA LEU A 117 -4.66 -8.41 4.31
C LEU A 117 -5.44 -9.64 3.82
N HIS A 118 -4.77 -10.77 3.63
CA HIS A 118 -5.40 -12.05 3.30
C HIS A 118 -6.25 -12.58 4.46
N GLU A 119 -5.74 -12.50 5.69
CA GLU A 119 -6.39 -13.07 6.87
C GLU A 119 -7.60 -12.24 7.33
N TYR A 120 -7.44 -10.92 7.42
CA TYR A 120 -8.43 -10.04 8.04
C TYR A 120 -9.23 -9.22 7.02
N GLY A 121 -8.70 -8.97 5.83
CA GLY A 121 -9.46 -8.34 4.73
C GLY A 121 -9.82 -6.86 4.91
N TYR A 122 -9.26 -6.18 5.92
CA TYR A 122 -9.46 -4.75 6.16
C TYR A 122 -8.13 -4.01 6.33
N LEU A 123 -8.11 -2.75 5.94
CA LEU A 123 -6.94 -1.89 6.02
C LEU A 123 -7.30 -0.41 6.09
N ALA A 124 -6.34 0.42 6.47
CA ALA A 124 -6.41 1.86 6.36
C ALA A 124 -5.30 2.40 5.46
N LEU A 125 -5.66 3.28 4.52
CA LEU A 125 -4.72 4.07 3.74
C LEU A 125 -4.70 5.51 4.27
N HIS A 126 -3.50 5.98 4.61
CA HIS A 126 -3.27 7.27 5.21
C HIS A 126 -2.61 8.20 4.20
N LEU A 127 -3.30 9.27 3.85
CA LEU A 127 -2.70 10.40 3.18
C LEU A 127 -2.04 11.27 4.26
N MET A 128 -0.71 11.25 4.31
CA MET A 128 0.04 12.04 5.28
C MET A 128 0.19 13.48 4.79
N PRO A 129 0.04 14.48 5.67
CA PRO A 129 0.27 15.88 5.31
C PRO A 129 1.77 16.10 5.01
N PRO A 130 2.13 17.11 4.21
CA PRO A 130 3.52 17.45 3.90
C PRO A 130 4.22 18.18 5.06
N THR A 131 4.24 17.56 6.24
CA THR A 131 4.91 18.04 7.45
C THR A 131 6.17 17.20 7.74
N HIS A 132 7.06 17.72 8.58
CA HIS A 132 8.22 16.95 9.07
C HIS A 132 7.77 15.64 9.74
N GLN A 133 6.68 15.68 10.51
CA GLN A 133 6.14 14.50 11.19
C GLN A 133 5.55 13.49 10.20
N GLY A 134 4.81 13.96 9.18
CA GLY A 134 4.32 13.09 8.10
C GLY A 134 5.48 12.39 7.38
N ALA A 135 6.50 13.14 6.98
CA ALA A 135 7.69 12.59 6.33
C ALA A 135 8.47 11.61 7.23
N TYR A 136 8.55 11.89 8.53
CA TYR A 136 9.14 10.98 9.52
C TYR A 136 8.37 9.66 9.59
N LEU A 137 7.05 9.70 9.76
CA LEU A 137 6.20 8.51 9.82
C LEU A 137 6.28 7.71 8.51
N SER A 138 6.18 8.37 7.35
CA SER A 138 6.33 7.69 6.05
C SER A 138 7.69 7.02 5.89
N ARG A 139 8.74 7.54 6.55
CA ARG A 139 10.05 6.89 6.58
C ARG A 139 10.10 5.70 7.55
N VAL A 140 9.46 5.81 8.72
CA VAL A 140 9.36 4.70 9.69
C VAL A 140 8.65 3.50 9.06
N PHE A 141 7.55 3.74 8.35
CA PHE A 141 6.79 2.69 7.65
C PHE A 141 7.45 2.20 6.35
N ALA A 142 8.44 2.90 5.81
CA ALA A 142 9.24 2.43 4.68
C ALA A 142 10.50 1.64 5.10
N ARG A 143 10.90 1.71 6.38
CA ARG A 143 12.10 1.03 6.89
C ARG A 143 11.78 -0.43 7.21
N GLY A 144 12.12 -1.36 6.33
CA GLY A 144 12.19 -2.77 6.74
C GLY A 144 13.30 -3.01 7.76
N VAL A 145 13.13 -4.04 8.58
CA VAL A 145 14.19 -4.48 9.49
C VAL A 145 15.24 -5.23 8.68
N LYS A 146 16.45 -4.66 8.62
CA LYS A 146 17.65 -5.36 8.17
C LYS A 146 18.03 -6.42 9.19
N VAL A 147 17.82 -7.67 8.85
CA VAL A 147 18.44 -8.79 9.56
C VAL A 147 19.72 -9.12 8.81
N ASP A 148 20.89 -8.84 9.42
CA ASP A 148 22.18 -9.31 8.90
C ASP A 148 22.16 -10.84 8.80
N THR A 149 22.86 -11.43 7.83
CA THR A 149 22.98 -12.87 7.55
C THR A 149 23.48 -13.70 8.74
N ARG A 150 23.85 -13.04 9.85
CA ARG A 150 24.31 -13.60 11.13
C ARG A 150 23.32 -13.41 12.30
N GLY A 151 22.09 -12.92 12.05
CA GLY A 151 21.04 -12.78 13.06
C GLY A 151 21.27 -11.68 14.12
N LYS A 152 22.21 -10.76 13.90
CA LYS A 152 22.40 -9.58 14.77
C LYS A 152 21.56 -8.39 14.29
N LYS A 153 20.88 -7.75 15.24
CA LYS A 153 20.06 -6.55 15.06
C LYS A 153 20.95 -5.38 14.62
N TRP A 154 20.72 -4.85 13.42
CA TRP A 154 21.44 -3.69 12.89
C TRP A 154 21.21 -2.46 13.78
N ARG A 155 22.29 -1.76 14.16
CA ARG A 155 22.24 -0.50 14.91
C ARG A 155 22.69 0.64 13.99
N PRO A 156 22.00 1.78 14.01
CA PRO A 156 22.31 2.92 13.16
C PRO A 156 23.37 3.76 13.85
N ASP A 157 24.64 3.37 13.79
CA ASP A 157 25.71 4.34 14.01
C ASP A 157 26.87 4.02 13.05
N GLU A 158 27.27 5.08 12.35
CA GLU A 158 28.51 5.31 11.58
C GLU A 158 28.55 5.08 10.06
N ASP A 159 27.73 4.22 9.44
CA ASP A 159 27.82 4.01 7.97
C ASP A 159 26.52 4.30 7.22
N ALA A 160 26.22 5.59 7.00
CA ALA A 160 25.20 6.03 6.04
C ALA A 160 25.73 5.91 4.61
N GLN A 161 26.07 4.69 4.17
CA GLN A 161 26.26 4.43 2.75
C GLN A 161 24.88 4.41 2.08
N VAL A 162 24.73 5.28 1.08
CA VAL A 162 23.52 5.45 0.28
C VAL A 162 23.26 4.15 -0.47
N GLU A 163 22.26 3.40 -0.02
CA GLU A 163 21.98 2.07 -0.57
C GLU A 163 21.52 2.14 -2.03
N GLU A 164 22.13 1.28 -2.84
CA GLU A 164 21.73 1.01 -4.22
C GLU A 164 20.53 0.07 -4.17
N ASP A 165 19.38 0.57 -4.60
CA ASP A 165 18.11 -0.16 -4.55
C ASP A 165 18.19 -1.42 -5.46
N GLY A 166 17.70 -2.57 -5.02
CA GLY A 166 17.83 -3.86 -5.73
C GLY A 166 18.55 -5.01 -5.01
N GLU A 167 19.09 -4.83 -3.80
CA GLU A 167 19.47 -5.99 -2.97
C GLU A 167 18.24 -6.62 -2.29
N VAL A 168 18.27 -7.95 -2.13
CA VAL A 168 17.17 -8.77 -1.58
C VAL A 168 16.91 -8.43 -0.12
N PHE A 169 16.03 -7.46 0.07
CA PHE A 169 15.65 -6.92 1.37
C PHE A 169 14.52 -7.76 1.97
N HIS A 170 14.78 -8.44 3.08
CA HIS A 170 13.77 -9.23 3.78
C HIS A 170 13.01 -8.30 4.74
N GLU A 171 11.91 -7.71 4.26
CA GLU A 171 11.06 -6.75 4.97
C GLU A 171 10.35 -7.37 6.18
N MET A 172 10.97 -7.33 7.35
CA MET A 172 10.19 -7.34 8.60
C MET A 172 9.98 -5.89 9.04
N THR A 173 8.93 -5.18 8.60
CA THR A 173 8.66 -3.84 9.16
C THR A 173 7.95 -4.00 10.52
N LEU A 174 8.51 -3.37 11.57
CA LEU A 174 7.84 -3.23 12.88
C LEU A 174 7.56 -1.75 13.17
N PRO A 175 6.75 -1.08 12.34
CA PRO A 175 6.65 0.37 12.35
C PRO A 175 5.99 0.92 13.62
N PHE A 176 5.20 0.10 14.32
CA PHE A 176 4.52 0.46 15.56
C PHE A 176 5.37 0.32 16.83
N ARG A 177 6.60 -0.19 16.72
CA ARG A 177 7.43 -0.44 17.91
C ARG A 177 7.66 0.81 18.75
N ASP A 178 7.92 1.93 18.07
CA ASP A 178 8.30 3.20 18.68
C ASP A 178 7.12 4.21 18.65
N LEU A 179 5.89 3.74 18.35
CA LEU A 179 4.66 4.54 18.35
C LEU A 179 3.81 4.26 19.59
N THR A 180 3.15 5.29 20.09
CA THR A 180 2.32 5.26 21.30
C THR A 180 0.84 5.31 20.94
N LEU A 181 0.04 4.42 21.53
CA LEU A 181 -1.42 4.44 21.41
C LEU A 181 -1.99 5.75 21.96
N ASP A 182 -3.09 6.23 21.38
CA ASP A 182 -3.80 7.50 21.64
C ASP A 182 -3.03 8.78 21.32
N LYS A 183 -1.69 8.72 21.31
CA LYS A 183 -0.83 9.81 20.88
C LYS A 183 -0.57 9.76 19.37
N ASP A 184 0.06 8.69 18.90
CA ASP A 184 0.53 8.56 17.52
C ASP A 184 -0.48 7.83 16.61
N TYR A 185 -1.22 6.89 17.18
CA TYR A 185 -2.27 6.13 16.49
C TYR A 185 -3.40 5.75 17.44
N LYS A 186 -4.55 5.41 16.89
CA LYS A 186 -5.72 4.87 17.59
C LYS A 186 -6.32 3.73 16.78
N PHE A 187 -7.21 2.94 17.36
CA PHE A 187 -7.92 1.89 16.61
C PHE A 187 -9.27 2.38 16.11
N LEU A 188 -9.64 1.94 14.90
CA LEU A 188 -11.01 1.99 14.41
C LEU A 188 -11.54 0.57 14.28
N GLU A 189 -12.72 0.36 14.86
CA GLU A 189 -13.35 -0.96 15.00
C GLU A 189 -14.23 -1.31 13.80
N MET A 190 -14.04 -2.52 13.27
CA MET A 190 -14.90 -3.13 12.25
C MET A 190 -15.72 -4.26 12.89
N LEU A 191 -16.79 -3.87 13.61
CA LEU A 191 -17.58 -4.77 14.45
C LEU A 191 -18.10 -6.02 13.73
N GLU A 192 -18.56 -5.88 12.48
CA GLU A 192 -19.07 -7.01 11.68
C GLU A 192 -18.04 -8.11 11.47
N ALA A 193 -16.76 -7.72 11.37
CA ALA A 193 -15.63 -8.61 11.14
C ALA A 193 -14.86 -8.96 12.41
N LYS A 194 -15.17 -8.31 13.56
CA LYS A 194 -14.43 -8.46 14.83
C LYS A 194 -12.94 -8.16 14.68
N VAL A 195 -12.60 -7.17 13.86
CA VAL A 195 -11.23 -6.71 13.64
C VAL A 195 -11.12 -5.22 13.91
N GLU A 196 -9.93 -4.76 14.27
CA GLU A 196 -9.63 -3.35 14.46
C GLU A 196 -8.46 -2.94 13.55
N VAL A 197 -8.50 -1.70 13.08
CA VAL A 197 -7.48 -1.15 12.18
C VAL A 197 -6.77 0.01 12.87
N PRO A 198 -5.43 -0.03 13.01
CA PRO A 198 -4.70 1.09 13.59
C PRO A 198 -4.67 2.26 12.58
N VAL A 199 -5.06 3.44 13.05
CA VAL A 199 -5.14 4.68 12.28
C VAL A 199 -4.19 5.71 12.86
N LEU A 200 -3.33 6.26 12.02
CA LEU A 200 -2.35 7.29 12.41
C LEU A 200 -3.03 8.64 12.65
N ASN A 201 -2.76 9.25 13.80
CA ASN A 201 -3.36 10.52 14.18
C ASN A 201 -2.85 11.71 13.36
N GLU A 202 -1.62 11.66 12.84
CA GLU A 202 -1.04 12.73 12.00
C GLU A 202 -1.61 12.74 10.57
N ALA A 203 -2.31 11.69 10.13
CA ALA A 203 -2.86 11.61 8.78
C ALA A 203 -3.85 12.75 8.50
N GLU A 204 -3.80 13.33 7.29
CA GLU A 204 -4.74 14.35 6.83
C GLU A 204 -6.07 13.70 6.44
N VAL A 205 -5.98 12.60 5.68
CA VAL A 205 -7.12 11.80 5.26
C VAL A 205 -6.81 10.33 5.50
N VAL A 206 -7.79 9.60 6.02
CA VAL A 206 -7.72 8.16 6.23
C VAL A 206 -8.86 7.52 5.47
N MET A 207 -8.53 6.58 4.59
CA MET A 207 -9.49 5.76 3.87
C MET A 207 -9.51 4.38 4.49
N LEU A 208 -10.61 4.03 5.15
CA LEU A 208 -10.86 2.66 5.61
C LEU A 208 -11.37 1.83 4.44
N CYS A 209 -10.72 0.70 4.20
CA CYS A 209 -10.95 -0.11 3.02
C CYS A 209 -11.17 -1.58 3.37
N LYS A 210 -11.94 -2.24 2.51
CA LYS A 210 -12.13 -3.70 2.50
C LYS A 210 -11.48 -4.31 1.27
N CYS A 211 -10.69 -5.35 1.46
CA CYS A 211 -10.08 -6.12 0.38
C CYS A 211 -11.17 -6.76 -0.50
N GLN A 212 -11.06 -6.61 -1.81
CA GLN A 212 -12.00 -7.20 -2.77
C GLN A 212 -11.35 -8.33 -3.56
N ARG A 213 -10.19 -8.05 -4.17
CA ARG A 213 -9.44 -8.97 -5.02
C ARG A 213 -7.96 -8.69 -4.90
N ASN A 214 -7.16 -9.71 -5.14
CA ASN A 214 -5.73 -9.55 -5.38
C ASN A 214 -5.31 -10.38 -6.60
N PHE A 215 -4.18 -10.00 -7.21
CA PHE A 215 -3.59 -10.71 -8.33
C PHE A 215 -2.09 -10.83 -8.08
N GLN A 216 -1.56 -12.04 -8.09
CA GLN A 216 -0.12 -12.23 -8.03
C GLN A 216 0.49 -11.97 -9.41
N VAL A 217 1.51 -11.12 -9.46
CA VAL A 217 2.32 -10.81 -10.64
C VAL A 217 3.78 -10.88 -10.23
N ASP A 218 4.46 -11.94 -10.66
CA ASP A 218 5.83 -12.28 -10.25
C ASP A 218 5.99 -12.28 -8.71
N GLN A 219 6.81 -11.38 -8.19
CA GLN A 219 7.08 -11.19 -6.76
C GLN A 219 6.20 -10.12 -6.10
N HIS A 220 5.10 -9.73 -6.75
CA HIS A 220 4.18 -8.73 -6.23
C HIS A 220 2.75 -9.25 -6.20
N GLU A 221 1.94 -8.64 -5.35
CA GLU A 221 0.50 -8.71 -5.42
C GLU A 221 -0.08 -7.33 -5.73
N ILE A 222 -0.97 -7.28 -6.72
CA ILE A 222 -1.81 -6.13 -7.01
C ILE A 222 -3.11 -6.31 -6.23
N TRP A 223 -3.39 -5.39 -5.31
CA TRP A 223 -4.58 -5.41 -4.47
C TRP A 223 -5.60 -4.43 -4.99
N ILE A 224 -6.86 -4.85 -5.04
CA ILE A 224 -8.04 -4.01 -5.26
C ILE A 224 -8.84 -3.97 -3.97
N VAL A 225 -9.12 -2.75 -3.51
CA VAL A 225 -9.85 -2.52 -2.27
C VAL A 225 -11.00 -1.54 -2.48
N GLU A 226 -12.09 -1.75 -1.75
CA GLU A 226 -13.25 -0.86 -1.72
C GLU A 226 -13.12 0.11 -0.55
N VAL A 227 -13.28 1.40 -0.81
CA VAL A 227 -13.29 2.44 0.24
C VAL A 227 -14.66 2.43 0.91
N LEU A 228 -14.68 2.08 2.20
CA LEU A 228 -15.91 2.04 2.99
C LEU A 228 -16.20 3.37 3.69
N GLN A 229 -15.15 4.02 4.18
CA GLN A 229 -15.27 5.26 4.94
C GLN A 229 -14.04 6.14 4.73
N ILE A 230 -14.26 7.46 4.71
CA ILE A 230 -13.20 8.46 4.66
C ILE A 230 -13.28 9.30 5.94
N VAL A 231 -12.17 9.36 6.69
CA VAL A 231 -12.02 10.17 7.90
C VAL A 231 -11.04 11.29 7.60
N ASN A 232 -11.48 12.54 7.78
CA ASN A 232 -10.64 13.73 7.58
C ASN A 232 -10.18 14.25 8.95
N ASN A 233 -8.88 14.38 9.15
CA ASN A 233 -8.32 14.85 10.41
C ASN A 233 -7.92 16.33 10.28
N GLY A 234 -8.90 17.20 10.52
CA GLY A 234 -8.71 18.64 10.68
C GLY A 234 -9.25 19.52 9.54
N ASN A 235 -9.26 20.84 9.78
CA ASN A 235 -9.60 21.88 8.80
C ASN A 235 -8.40 22.29 7.93
N ARG A 236 -7.46 21.37 7.68
CA ARG A 236 -6.32 21.66 6.81
C ARG A 236 -6.85 21.75 5.37
N GLY A 237 -6.43 22.80 4.65
CA GLY A 237 -6.72 22.90 3.22
C GLY A 237 -6.09 21.72 2.46
N LYS A 238 -6.52 21.51 1.22
CA LYS A 238 -6.00 20.42 0.38
C LYS A 238 -4.49 20.58 0.18
N SER A 239 -3.70 19.74 0.82
CA SER A 239 -2.23 19.79 0.70
C SER A 239 -1.71 18.97 -0.49
N GLY A 240 -2.52 18.01 -0.96
CA GLY A 240 -2.10 17.00 -1.92
C GLY A 240 -1.27 15.86 -1.32
N GLY A 241 -1.03 15.89 -0.01
CA GLY A 241 -0.24 14.90 0.72
C GLY A 241 1.26 14.98 0.44
N LEU A 242 1.98 13.96 0.91
CA LEU A 242 3.39 13.78 0.61
C LEU A 242 3.61 13.20 -0.79
N LEU A 243 4.55 13.79 -1.52
CA LEU A 243 5.10 13.22 -2.74
C LEU A 243 6.46 12.61 -2.47
N TYR A 244 6.74 11.46 -3.06
CA TYR A 244 8.08 10.87 -3.09
C TYR A 244 8.69 11.05 -4.48
N PHE A 245 9.84 11.69 -4.53
CA PHE A 245 10.58 11.94 -5.76
C PHE A 245 12.06 12.07 -5.43
N ASN A 246 12.94 11.57 -6.31
CA ASN A 246 14.39 11.67 -6.15
C ASN A 246 14.90 11.30 -4.73
N ARG A 247 14.38 10.20 -4.17
CA ARG A 247 14.72 9.68 -2.83
C ARG A 247 14.36 10.62 -1.66
N GLY A 248 13.54 11.64 -1.92
CA GLY A 248 13.10 12.65 -0.96
C GLY A 248 11.57 12.72 -0.85
N PHE A 249 11.12 13.31 0.26
CA PHE A 249 9.72 13.72 0.42
C PHE A 249 9.57 15.18 0.02
N HIS A 250 8.52 15.46 -0.74
CA HIS A 250 8.22 16.76 -1.31
C HIS A 250 6.75 17.13 -1.05
N MET A 251 6.47 18.42 -1.13
CA MET A 251 5.11 18.96 -1.14
C MET A 251 4.75 19.42 -2.55
N ILE A 252 3.45 19.48 -2.84
CA ILE A 252 2.97 20.08 -4.09
C ILE A 252 3.29 21.57 -4.07
N GLY A 253 3.89 22.06 -5.16
CA GLY A 253 4.18 23.48 -5.37
C GLY A 253 2.98 24.25 -5.92
N GLU A 254 3.25 25.45 -6.42
CA GLU A 254 2.22 26.27 -7.07
C GLU A 254 1.72 25.62 -8.38
N GLY A 255 0.44 25.86 -8.69
CA GLY A 255 -0.15 25.41 -9.94
C GLY A 255 0.49 26.14 -11.13
N ILE A 256 0.83 25.38 -12.17
CA ILE A 256 1.34 25.96 -13.42
C ILE A 256 0.14 26.45 -14.24
N SER A 257 0.15 27.73 -14.62
CA SER A 257 -0.85 28.27 -15.56
C SER A 257 -0.46 27.97 -17.01
N GLU A 258 -1.46 27.75 -17.86
CA GLU A 258 -1.26 27.82 -19.31
C GLU A 258 -0.76 29.23 -19.69
N ASP A 259 0.13 29.33 -20.69
CA ASP A 259 0.61 30.62 -21.21
C ASP A 259 -0.55 31.61 -21.40
N LEU A 260 -0.35 32.87 -21.01
CA LEU A 260 -1.33 33.97 -21.04
C LEU A 260 -1.96 34.28 -22.43
N ARG A 261 -1.63 33.52 -23.47
CA ARG A 261 -2.13 33.68 -24.85
C ARG A 261 -3.57 33.18 -25.05
N ASN A 262 -4.15 32.47 -24.09
CA ASN A 262 -5.51 31.90 -24.17
C ASN A 262 -6.47 32.37 -23.06
N ALA A 263 -6.19 33.51 -22.42
CA ALA A 263 -7.01 34.02 -21.31
C ALA A 263 -8.46 34.40 -21.71
N ASP A 264 -8.78 34.49 -23.01
CA ASP A 264 -10.10 34.93 -23.49
C ASP A 264 -11.18 33.83 -23.59
N HIS A 265 -10.86 32.56 -23.26
CA HIS A 265 -11.82 31.46 -23.46
C HIS A 265 -12.34 30.76 -22.20
N ARG A 266 -12.11 31.29 -21.00
CA ARG A 266 -12.75 30.77 -19.78
C ARG A 266 -13.57 31.84 -19.07
N LYS A 267 -14.82 31.98 -19.52
CA LYS A 267 -15.96 32.45 -18.71
C LYS A 267 -16.94 31.30 -18.57
#